data_AF-A0A0M5IUE6-F1
#
_entry.id   AF-A0A0M5IUE6-F1
#
_cell.length_a   1.000
_cell.length_b   1.000
_cell.length_c   1.000
_cell.angle_alpha   90.00
_cell.angle_beta   90.00
_cell.angle_gamma   90.00
#
_symmetry.space_group_name_H-M   'P 1'
#
loop_
_entity.id
_entity.type
_entity.pdbx_description
1 polymer ?
#
loop_
_entity_poly.entity_id
_entity_poly.type
_entity_poly.pdbx_seq_one_letter_code
_entity_poly.pdbx_strand_id
1 'polypeptide(L)'
;MTATVLTDDARGALDELVDREIEEAGLGRADNRFFAFARGFETEDFRGPLAVAHQWRAMTKAFMFTTLSGLGASARVIHAQENPSLDVLAAFQTVFRVIGDDLDNLAPVFGAVAPKGPSGAHYVWWEDSVIAPVERHVDAADREEAARLPEGVRLLIENMERFALEPLGAAVQLRVVETIALDIAVAFRRVYGKLQADGSPLFPDAADLAWIDSHIKAETMHAAQVSDEETGMTTIVTTEEEARTFAEMTTEYSASWAKALNDFADSLGLPASTTTRAA
;
A
#
# COMPACT_ATOMS: atom_id res chain seq x y z
N MET A 1 32.02 -16.56 8.15
CA MET A 1 31.30 -17.62 7.41
C MET A 1 30.95 -17.00 6.06
N THR A 2 31.29 -17.65 4.94
CA THR A 2 30.92 -17.15 3.61
C THR A 2 29.42 -17.39 3.41
N ALA A 3 28.66 -16.32 3.16
CA ALA A 3 27.23 -16.43 2.87
C ALA A 3 27.02 -17.27 1.60
N THR A 4 26.05 -18.19 1.64
CA THR A 4 25.67 -19.00 0.47
C THR A 4 24.94 -18.11 -0.52
N VAL A 5 25.43 -18.06 -1.76
CA VAL A 5 24.78 -17.33 -2.86
C VAL A 5 23.46 -18.02 -3.19
N LEU A 6 22.40 -17.22 -3.34
CA LEU A 6 21.07 -17.70 -3.69
C LEU A 6 21.05 -18.18 -5.16
N THR A 7 20.48 -19.36 -5.41
CA THR A 7 20.28 -19.88 -6.77
C THR A 7 18.97 -19.36 -7.38
N ASP A 8 18.85 -19.43 -8.71
CA ASP A 8 17.61 -19.04 -9.41
C ASP A 8 16.40 -19.88 -8.95
N ASP A 9 16.58 -21.19 -8.78
CA ASP A 9 15.52 -22.07 -8.23
C ASP A 9 15.07 -21.64 -6.83
N ALA A 10 16.02 -21.24 -5.96
CA ALA A 10 15.72 -20.78 -4.61
C ALA A 10 15.02 -19.40 -4.61
N ARG A 11 15.31 -18.56 -5.61
CA ARG A 11 14.63 -17.28 -5.81
C ARG A 11 13.20 -17.49 -6.31
N GLY A 12 12.97 -18.38 -7.27
CA GLY A 12 11.63 -18.75 -7.71
C GLY A 12 10.78 -19.29 -6.56
N ALA A 13 11.36 -20.13 -5.70
CA ALA A 13 10.69 -20.61 -4.49
C ALA A 13 10.38 -19.49 -3.47
N LEU A 14 11.19 -18.42 -3.41
CA LEU A 14 10.93 -17.25 -2.58
C LEU A 14 9.76 -16.42 -3.13
N ASP A 15 9.66 -16.22 -4.45
CA ASP A 15 8.51 -15.53 -5.04
C ASP A 15 7.20 -16.29 -4.79
N GLU A 16 7.19 -17.60 -5.00
CA GLU A 16 6.02 -18.44 -4.67
C GLU A 16 5.66 -18.37 -3.19
N LEU A 17 6.67 -18.25 -2.30
CA LEU A 17 6.42 -18.06 -0.87
C LEU A 17 5.74 -16.74 -0.61
N VAL A 18 6.24 -15.64 -1.20
CA VAL A 18 5.65 -14.31 -1.04
C VAL A 18 4.18 -14.30 -1.47
N ASP A 19 3.87 -14.91 -2.62
CA ASP A 19 2.48 -15.00 -3.10
C ASP A 19 1.60 -15.79 -2.14
N ARG A 20 2.08 -16.93 -1.62
CA ARG A 20 1.36 -17.70 -0.61
C ARG A 20 1.12 -16.91 0.68
N GLU A 21 2.12 -16.17 1.17
CA GLU A 21 1.98 -15.38 2.40
C GLU A 21 0.96 -14.24 2.24
N ILE A 22 0.90 -13.62 1.05
CA ILE A 22 -0.12 -12.60 0.73
C ILE A 22 -1.52 -13.25 0.67
N GLU A 23 -1.64 -14.43 0.05
CA GLU A 23 -2.90 -15.18 -0.04
C GLU A 23 -3.38 -15.66 1.34
N GLU A 24 -2.50 -16.28 2.13
CA GLU A 24 -2.81 -16.83 3.47
C GLU A 24 -3.17 -15.73 4.47
N ALA A 25 -2.62 -14.52 4.31
CA ALA A 25 -3.02 -13.34 5.07
C ALA A 25 -4.44 -12.84 4.71
N GLY A 26 -5.07 -13.39 3.67
CA GLY A 26 -6.39 -13.00 3.21
C GLY A 26 -6.39 -11.61 2.57
N LEU A 27 -5.31 -11.26 1.86
CA LEU A 27 -5.18 -9.98 1.16
C LEU A 27 -5.76 -10.01 -0.27
N GLY A 28 -6.33 -11.13 -0.70
CA GLY A 28 -7.07 -11.22 -1.96
C GLY A 28 -8.50 -10.67 -1.88
N ARG A 29 -9.06 -10.24 -3.03
CA ARG A 29 -10.44 -9.71 -3.16
C ARG A 29 -11.53 -10.54 -2.50
N ALA A 30 -11.41 -11.87 -2.55
CA ALA A 30 -12.45 -12.79 -2.11
C ALA A 30 -12.46 -12.98 -0.58
N ASP A 31 -11.31 -12.80 0.05
CA ASP A 31 -11.06 -13.27 1.42
C ASP A 31 -10.99 -12.12 2.42
N ASN A 32 -10.61 -10.92 1.97
CA ASN A 32 -10.56 -9.77 2.85
C ASN A 32 -11.94 -9.17 3.16
N ARG A 33 -12.24 -8.94 4.44
CA ARG A 33 -13.52 -8.38 4.91
C ARG A 33 -13.82 -7.02 4.28
N PHE A 34 -12.83 -6.15 4.15
CA PHE A 34 -13.04 -4.82 3.57
C PHE A 34 -13.39 -4.90 2.08
N PHE A 35 -12.67 -5.70 1.29
CA PHE A 35 -12.94 -5.84 -0.14
C PHE A 35 -14.31 -6.45 -0.43
N ALA A 36 -14.69 -7.48 0.34
CA ALA A 36 -16.00 -8.11 0.24
C ALA A 36 -17.12 -7.11 0.59
N PHE A 37 -16.94 -6.34 1.67
CA PHE A 37 -17.95 -5.40 2.15
C PHE A 37 -18.11 -4.18 1.24
N ALA A 38 -17.02 -3.63 0.71
CA ALA A 38 -17.02 -2.46 -0.17
C ALA A 38 -17.97 -2.61 -1.38
N ARG A 39 -18.16 -3.83 -1.91
CA ARG A 39 -19.07 -4.09 -3.03
C ARG A 39 -20.53 -3.76 -2.71
N GLY A 40 -20.99 -4.10 -1.51
CA GLY A 40 -22.35 -3.90 -1.04
C GLY A 40 -22.54 -2.65 -0.19
N PHE A 41 -21.46 -1.92 0.12
CA PHE A 41 -21.50 -0.77 1.01
C PHE A 41 -22.42 0.33 0.48
N GLU A 42 -23.33 0.78 1.34
CA GLU A 42 -24.24 1.92 1.18
C GLU A 42 -24.43 2.52 2.57
N THR A 43 -24.39 3.85 2.68
CA THR A 43 -24.54 4.55 3.96
C THR A 43 -25.07 5.97 3.72
N GLU A 44 -25.82 6.48 4.69
CA GLU A 44 -26.10 7.92 4.83
C GLU A 44 -25.21 8.56 5.92
N ASP A 45 -24.44 7.74 6.63
CA ASP A 45 -23.51 8.15 7.69
C ASP A 45 -22.07 8.22 7.15
N PHE A 46 -21.50 9.43 7.17
CA PHE A 46 -20.18 9.74 6.64
C PHE A 46 -19.03 9.47 7.62
N ARG A 47 -19.31 9.12 8.89
CA ARG A 47 -18.27 8.92 9.91
C ARG A 47 -17.32 7.78 9.56
N GLY A 48 -17.87 6.64 9.15
CA GLY A 48 -17.09 5.47 8.74
C GLY A 48 -16.20 5.73 7.52
N PRO A 49 -16.77 6.23 6.40
CA PRO A 49 -15.97 6.66 5.25
C PRO A 49 -14.89 7.69 5.58
N LEU A 50 -15.19 8.67 6.44
CA LEU A 50 -14.20 9.65 6.88
C LEU A 50 -13.04 9.00 7.64
N ALA A 51 -13.35 8.05 8.53
CA ALA A 51 -12.33 7.32 9.29
C ALA A 51 -11.41 6.52 8.37
N VAL A 52 -11.97 5.77 7.41
CA VAL A 52 -11.18 5.06 6.39
C VAL A 52 -10.31 6.04 5.59
N ALA A 53 -10.84 7.20 5.24
CA ALA A 53 -10.08 8.21 4.49
C ALA A 53 -8.86 8.71 5.27
N HIS A 54 -8.99 8.99 6.58
CA HIS A 54 -7.87 9.38 7.43
C HIS A 54 -6.86 8.25 7.62
N GLN A 55 -7.32 7.02 7.80
CA GLN A 55 -6.45 5.85 7.96
C GLN A 55 -5.60 5.61 6.71
N TRP A 56 -6.22 5.63 5.52
CA TRP A 56 -5.52 5.50 4.25
C TRP A 56 -4.49 6.61 4.04
N ARG A 57 -4.85 7.86 4.33
CA ARG A 57 -3.95 9.02 4.27
C ARG A 57 -2.72 8.81 5.14
N ALA A 58 -2.88 8.31 6.36
CA ALA A 58 -1.76 8.03 7.27
C ALA A 58 -0.86 6.91 6.73
N MET A 59 -1.44 5.80 6.26
CA MET A 59 -0.72 4.65 5.72
C MET A 59 0.06 4.99 4.45
N THR A 60 -0.56 5.68 3.49
CA THR A 60 0.11 6.09 2.25
C THR A 60 1.23 7.08 2.49
N LYS A 61 1.03 8.03 3.41
CA LYS A 61 2.10 8.95 3.82
C LYS A 61 3.28 8.18 4.41
N ALA A 62 3.02 7.24 5.31
CA ALA A 62 4.07 6.41 5.91
C ALA A 62 4.81 5.62 4.82
N PHE A 63 4.08 4.81 4.05
CA PHE A 63 4.61 3.99 2.96
C PHE A 63 5.55 4.77 2.02
N MET A 64 5.13 5.96 1.57
CA MET A 64 5.93 6.79 0.67
C MET A 64 7.29 7.16 1.29
N PHE A 65 7.29 7.68 2.52
CA PHE A 65 8.53 8.13 3.17
C PHE A 65 9.39 6.97 3.68
N THR A 66 8.79 5.87 4.13
CA THR A 66 9.52 4.68 4.59
C THR A 66 10.16 3.93 3.44
N THR A 67 9.51 3.87 2.28
CA THR A 67 10.09 3.30 1.05
C THR A 67 11.29 4.12 0.57
N LEU A 68 11.19 5.45 0.59
CA LEU A 68 12.34 6.34 0.28
C LEU A 68 13.50 6.17 1.25
N SER A 69 13.22 6.05 2.55
CA SER A 69 14.26 5.78 3.55
C SER A 69 14.89 4.40 3.34
N GLY A 70 14.07 3.39 3.05
CA GLY A 70 14.51 2.02 2.76
C GLY A 70 15.40 1.95 1.50
N LEU A 71 15.09 2.72 0.45
CA LEU A 71 15.98 2.90 -0.70
C LEU A 71 17.38 3.36 -0.30
N GLY A 72 17.45 4.32 0.64
CA GLY A 72 18.73 4.76 1.21
C GLY A 72 19.45 3.65 1.97
N ALA A 73 18.72 2.75 2.64
CA ALA A 73 19.30 1.57 3.29
C ALA A 73 19.86 0.57 2.28
N SER A 74 19.09 0.22 1.24
CA SER A 74 19.53 -0.66 0.17
C SER A 74 20.75 -0.09 -0.56
N ALA A 75 20.75 1.21 -0.88
CA ALA A 75 21.86 1.88 -1.55
C ALA A 75 23.17 1.79 -0.76
N ARG A 76 23.12 1.88 0.58
CA ARG A 76 24.32 1.73 1.44
C ARG A 76 24.92 0.33 1.34
N VAL A 77 24.09 -0.72 1.28
CA VAL A 77 24.54 -2.10 1.12
C VAL A 77 25.11 -2.33 -0.26
N ILE A 78 24.41 -1.89 -1.32
CA ILE A 78 24.87 -2.03 -2.71
C ILE A 78 26.20 -1.30 -2.92
N HIS A 79 26.36 -0.08 -2.37
CA HIS A 79 27.61 0.67 -2.46
C HIS A 79 28.81 -0.07 -1.82
N ALA A 80 28.57 -0.87 -0.78
CA ALA A 80 29.62 -1.63 -0.11
C ALA A 80 30.04 -2.89 -0.88
N GLN A 81 29.30 -3.29 -1.92
CA GLN A 81 29.66 -4.41 -2.79
C GLN A 81 30.74 -3.99 -3.79
N GLU A 82 31.73 -4.86 -4.04
CA GLU A 82 32.81 -4.56 -4.98
C GLU A 82 32.31 -4.47 -6.44
N ASN A 83 31.37 -5.37 -6.81
CA ASN A 83 30.74 -5.40 -8.14
C ASN A 83 29.28 -5.89 -8.00
N PRO A 84 28.30 -5.00 -7.75
CA PRO A 84 26.89 -5.40 -7.74
C PRO A 84 26.46 -5.93 -9.12
N SER A 85 25.61 -6.95 -9.16
CA SER A 85 25.12 -7.54 -10.42
C SER A 85 24.18 -6.58 -11.16
N LEU A 86 24.02 -6.77 -12.48
CA LEU A 86 23.07 -5.99 -13.27
C LEU A 86 21.64 -6.17 -12.77
N ASP A 87 21.26 -7.37 -12.35
CA ASP A 87 19.91 -7.67 -11.85
C ASP A 87 19.61 -6.90 -10.56
N VAL A 88 20.57 -6.84 -9.62
CA VAL A 88 20.43 -6.04 -8.38
C VAL A 88 20.27 -4.55 -8.71
N LEU A 89 21.03 -4.05 -9.69
CA LEU A 89 20.90 -2.66 -10.14
C LEU A 89 19.56 -2.39 -10.84
N ALA A 90 19.06 -3.35 -11.62
CA ALA A 90 17.76 -3.26 -12.29
C ALA A 90 16.61 -3.28 -11.27
N ALA A 91 16.66 -4.18 -10.29
CA ALA A 91 15.70 -4.21 -9.17
C ALA A 91 15.68 -2.89 -8.41
N PHE A 92 16.86 -2.37 -8.06
CA PHE A 92 17.00 -1.08 -7.38
C PHE A 92 16.46 0.08 -8.23
N GLN A 93 16.67 0.05 -9.54
CA GLN A 93 16.06 1.01 -10.47
C GLN A 93 14.53 0.89 -10.50
N THR A 94 13.96 -0.31 -10.44
CA THR A 94 12.51 -0.51 -10.35
C THR A 94 11.95 0.12 -9.07
N VAL A 95 12.59 -0.07 -7.91
CA VAL A 95 12.19 0.58 -6.65
C VAL A 95 12.20 2.11 -6.81
N PHE A 96 13.26 2.65 -7.43
CA PHE A 96 13.38 4.09 -7.70
C PHE A 96 12.32 4.59 -8.68
N ARG A 97 11.97 3.81 -9.71
CA ARG A 97 10.93 4.18 -10.68
C ARG A 97 9.54 4.13 -10.05
N VAL A 98 9.18 3.08 -9.33
CA VAL A 98 7.86 2.96 -8.70
C VAL A 98 7.65 4.08 -7.69
N ILE A 99 8.61 4.31 -6.77
CA ILE A 99 8.50 5.45 -5.85
C ILE A 99 8.63 6.80 -6.58
N GLY A 100 9.39 6.81 -7.67
CA GLY A 100 9.58 7.96 -8.54
C GLY A 100 8.26 8.34 -9.20
N ASP A 101 7.48 7.38 -9.70
CA ASP A 101 6.15 7.55 -10.26
C ASP A 101 5.17 7.99 -9.16
N ASP A 102 5.27 7.44 -7.94
CA ASP A 102 4.49 7.89 -6.77
C ASP A 102 4.80 9.33 -6.34
N LEU A 103 6.05 9.78 -6.48
CA LEU A 103 6.50 11.15 -6.19
C LEU A 103 6.28 12.13 -7.35
N ASP A 104 6.46 11.65 -8.58
CA ASP A 104 6.21 12.34 -9.86
C ASP A 104 4.72 12.55 -10.08
N ASN A 105 3.89 11.81 -9.34
CA ASN A 105 2.48 12.11 -9.12
C ASN A 105 2.21 13.44 -8.39
N LEU A 106 3.04 14.49 -8.62
CA LEU A 106 2.83 15.94 -8.47
C LEU A 106 3.39 16.65 -7.20
N ALA A 107 4.63 16.38 -6.80
CA ALA A 107 5.40 17.26 -5.91
C ALA A 107 6.02 18.46 -6.69
N PRO A 108 5.60 19.73 -6.45
CA PRO A 108 5.97 20.89 -7.30
C PRO A 108 7.48 21.20 -7.40
N VAL A 109 8.30 20.71 -6.47
CA VAL A 109 9.76 20.84 -6.49
C VAL A 109 10.42 20.09 -7.67
N PHE A 110 9.73 19.10 -8.27
CA PHE A 110 10.20 18.34 -9.43
C PHE A 110 9.58 18.81 -10.77
N GLY A 111 8.74 19.84 -10.75
CA GLY A 111 7.80 20.22 -11.83
C GLY A 111 8.34 20.97 -13.06
N ALA A 112 9.54 20.70 -13.57
CA ALA A 112 10.10 21.43 -14.71
C ALA A 112 9.47 21.08 -16.10
N VAL A 113 8.54 20.12 -16.21
CA VAL A 113 8.09 19.59 -17.52
C VAL A 113 6.58 19.46 -17.79
N ALA A 114 5.64 19.80 -16.88
CA ALA A 114 4.19 19.63 -17.15
C ALA A 114 3.23 20.49 -16.26
N PRO A 115 1.94 20.67 -16.63
CA PRO A 115 1.07 21.81 -16.24
C PRO A 115 0.20 21.64 -14.96
N LYS A 116 -0.57 22.71 -14.61
CA LYS A 116 -1.14 23.05 -13.27
C LYS A 116 -2.31 22.19 -12.71
N GLY A 117 -2.33 21.93 -11.38
CA GLY A 117 -3.44 21.33 -10.57
C GLY A 117 -2.94 20.72 -9.23
N PRO A 118 -3.76 20.40 -8.22
CA PRO A 118 -3.34 20.33 -6.80
C PRO A 118 -2.36 19.19 -6.46
N SER A 119 -1.10 19.59 -6.29
CA SER A 119 -0.07 19.14 -5.32
C SER A 119 -0.03 17.67 -4.92
N GLY A 120 0.00 16.76 -5.89
CA GLY A 120 0.04 15.33 -5.66
C GLY A 120 1.34 14.81 -5.01
N ALA A 121 1.25 14.71 -3.70
CA ALA A 121 1.55 13.42 -3.11
C ALA A 121 0.21 12.70 -2.95
N HIS A 122 0.19 11.37 -3.05
CA HIS A 122 -1.03 10.56 -2.93
C HIS A 122 -1.91 10.98 -1.73
N TYR A 123 -1.27 11.15 -0.57
CA TYR A 123 -1.96 11.54 0.67
C TYR A 123 -2.42 13.00 0.69
N VAL A 124 -1.82 13.90 -0.09
CA VAL A 124 -2.21 15.33 -0.20
C VAL A 124 -3.40 15.47 -1.15
N TRP A 125 -3.37 14.78 -2.29
CA TRP A 125 -4.54 14.72 -3.18
C TRP A 125 -5.74 14.15 -2.43
N TRP A 126 -5.54 13.03 -1.73
CA TRP A 126 -6.58 12.35 -0.96
C TRP A 126 -7.20 13.25 0.13
N GLU A 127 -6.40 14.11 0.74
CA GLU A 127 -6.88 15.12 1.70
C GLU A 127 -7.89 16.08 1.06
N ASP A 128 -7.57 16.61 -0.13
CA ASP A 128 -8.38 17.64 -0.79
C ASP A 128 -9.61 17.07 -1.52
N SER A 129 -9.48 15.87 -2.11
CA SER A 129 -10.50 15.29 -2.99
C SER A 129 -11.44 14.31 -2.28
N VAL A 130 -11.01 13.70 -1.16
CA VAL A 130 -11.82 12.71 -0.44
C VAL A 130 -12.11 13.17 0.98
N ILE A 131 -11.08 13.48 1.79
CA ILE A 131 -11.28 13.86 3.19
C ILE A 131 -12.08 15.15 3.27
N ALA A 132 -11.62 16.24 2.67
CA ALA A 132 -12.25 17.55 2.82
C ALA A 132 -13.72 17.59 2.34
N PRO A 133 -14.14 16.93 1.24
CA PRO A 133 -15.55 16.83 0.87
C PRO A 133 -16.38 16.01 1.86
N VAL A 134 -15.90 14.84 2.30
CA VAL A 134 -16.61 13.98 3.26
C VAL A 134 -16.73 14.66 4.62
N GLU A 135 -15.67 15.31 5.08
CA GLU A 135 -15.57 15.97 6.39
C GLU A 135 -16.64 17.06 6.58
N ARG A 136 -17.04 17.76 5.50
CA ARG A 136 -18.09 18.80 5.54
C ARG A 136 -19.45 18.28 6.02
N HIS A 137 -19.68 16.96 5.94
CA HIS A 137 -20.92 16.30 6.34
C HIS A 137 -20.84 15.62 7.72
N VAL A 138 -19.73 15.77 8.42
CA VAL A 138 -19.52 15.20 9.77
C VAL A 138 -19.36 16.34 10.77
N ASP A 139 -19.89 16.19 11.99
CA ASP A 139 -19.74 17.18 13.05
C ASP A 139 -18.33 17.16 13.65
N ALA A 140 -17.89 18.30 14.23
CA ALA A 140 -16.51 18.46 14.71
C ALA A 140 -16.02 17.36 15.68
N ALA A 141 -16.89 16.91 16.60
CA ALA A 141 -16.55 15.85 17.53
C ALA A 141 -16.33 14.49 16.84
N ASP A 142 -17.17 14.17 15.86
CA ASP A 142 -17.07 12.92 15.11
C ASP A 142 -15.89 12.95 14.11
N ARG A 143 -15.47 14.13 13.63
CA ARG A 143 -14.24 14.28 12.82
C ARG A 143 -13.00 13.95 13.63
N GLU A 144 -12.93 14.45 14.87
CA GLU A 144 -11.82 14.14 15.77
C GLU A 144 -11.74 12.64 16.06
N GLU A 145 -12.89 11.99 16.24
CA GLU A 145 -12.96 10.53 16.39
C GLU A 145 -12.49 9.81 15.13
N ALA A 146 -13.00 10.19 13.95
CA ALA A 146 -12.64 9.59 12.67
C ALA A 146 -11.13 9.72 12.35
N ALA A 147 -10.47 10.78 12.82
CA ALA A 147 -9.04 10.97 12.63
C ALA A 147 -8.15 10.07 13.53
N ARG A 148 -8.73 9.37 14.52
CA ARG A 148 -7.96 8.46 15.38
C ARG A 148 -7.62 7.18 14.62
N LEU A 149 -6.34 6.81 14.67
CA LEU A 149 -5.86 5.61 14.02
C LEU A 149 -6.12 4.37 14.89
N PRO A 150 -6.81 3.35 14.37
CA PRO A 150 -7.01 2.09 15.06
C PRO A 150 -5.69 1.29 15.16
N GLU A 151 -5.70 0.23 15.97
CA GLU A 151 -4.49 -0.52 16.33
C GLU A 151 -3.82 -1.17 15.12
N GLY A 152 -4.57 -1.81 14.22
CA GLY A 152 -4.02 -2.47 13.04
C GLY A 152 -3.33 -1.48 12.09
N VAL A 153 -3.93 -0.31 11.87
CA VAL A 153 -3.34 0.78 11.09
C VAL A 153 -2.05 1.30 11.73
N ARG A 154 -2.03 1.51 13.05
CA ARG A 154 -0.83 1.93 13.78
C ARG A 154 0.30 0.90 13.67
N LEU A 155 -0.01 -0.38 13.90
CA LEU A 155 0.97 -1.47 13.84
C LEU A 155 1.59 -1.59 12.44
N LEU A 156 0.78 -1.41 11.39
CA LEU A 156 1.30 -1.40 10.02
C LEU A 156 2.30 -0.25 9.81
N ILE A 157 1.98 0.96 10.26
CA ILE A 157 2.87 2.12 10.14
C ILE A 157 4.17 1.90 10.94
N GLU A 158 4.07 1.37 12.17
CA GLU A 158 5.24 1.03 13.00
C GLU A 158 6.13 -0.01 12.29
N ASN A 159 5.54 -0.98 11.59
CA ASN A 159 6.30 -1.94 10.78
C ASN A 159 6.94 -1.31 9.54
N MET A 160 6.26 -0.41 8.83
CA MET A 160 6.85 0.36 7.73
C MET A 160 8.07 1.16 8.20
N GLU A 161 7.96 1.82 9.35
CA GLU A 161 9.06 2.61 9.95
C GLU A 161 10.26 1.75 10.33
N ARG A 162 10.03 0.57 10.91
CA ARG A 162 11.10 -0.38 11.21
C ARG A 162 11.75 -0.91 9.93
N PHE A 163 10.95 -1.29 8.94
CA PHE A 163 11.45 -1.81 7.66
C PHE A 163 12.24 -0.75 6.88
N ALA A 164 11.93 0.53 7.05
CA ALA A 164 12.67 1.63 6.44
C ALA A 164 14.16 1.68 6.83
N LEU A 165 14.56 0.97 7.89
CA LEU A 165 15.93 0.85 8.36
C LEU A 165 16.63 -0.39 7.81
N GLU A 166 15.88 -1.35 7.28
CA GLU A 166 16.38 -2.63 6.81
C GLU A 166 16.73 -2.59 5.31
N PRO A 167 17.84 -3.21 4.88
CA PRO A 167 18.26 -3.21 3.47
C PRO A 167 17.23 -3.78 2.49
N LEU A 168 16.42 -4.74 2.92
CA LEU A 168 15.38 -5.38 2.11
C LEU A 168 14.00 -4.75 2.31
N GLY A 169 13.85 -3.80 3.24
CA GLY A 169 12.54 -3.35 3.69
C GLY A 169 11.76 -2.56 2.65
N ALA A 170 12.43 -1.82 1.75
CA ALA A 170 11.76 -1.17 0.62
C ALA A 170 11.24 -2.20 -0.39
N ALA A 171 12.02 -3.24 -0.69
CA ALA A 171 11.65 -4.29 -1.63
C ALA A 171 10.45 -5.11 -1.11
N VAL A 172 10.42 -5.46 0.18
CA VAL A 172 9.27 -6.12 0.81
C VAL A 172 8.03 -5.21 0.81
N GLN A 173 8.20 -3.92 1.17
CA GLN A 173 7.09 -2.97 1.18
C GLN A 173 6.45 -2.85 -0.20
N LEU A 174 7.24 -2.64 -1.26
CA LEU A 174 6.74 -2.56 -2.63
C LEU A 174 6.10 -3.88 -3.08
N ARG A 175 6.78 -5.01 -2.86
CA ARG A 175 6.28 -6.30 -3.31
C ARG A 175 4.87 -6.59 -2.80
N VAL A 176 4.62 -6.36 -1.51
CA VAL A 176 3.30 -6.61 -0.92
C VAL A 176 2.28 -5.54 -1.35
N VAL A 177 2.63 -4.25 -1.27
CA VAL A 177 1.67 -3.16 -1.54
C VAL A 177 1.22 -3.14 -2.98
N GLU A 178 2.13 -3.22 -3.95
CA GLU A 178 1.78 -3.19 -5.38
C GLU A 178 0.91 -4.39 -5.78
N THR A 179 1.04 -5.52 -5.08
CA THR A 179 0.19 -6.71 -5.31
C THR A 179 -1.27 -6.46 -4.91
N ILE A 180 -1.52 -5.62 -3.91
CA ILE A 180 -2.86 -5.39 -3.33
C ILE A 180 -3.43 -4.01 -3.68
N ALA A 181 -2.62 -3.10 -4.24
CA ALA A 181 -2.98 -1.71 -4.52
C ALA A 181 -4.21 -1.59 -5.44
N LEU A 182 -4.29 -2.44 -6.48
CA LEU A 182 -5.44 -2.45 -7.39
C LEU A 182 -6.75 -2.75 -6.64
N ASP A 183 -6.71 -3.70 -5.71
CA ASP A 183 -7.88 -4.16 -4.97
C ASP A 183 -8.36 -3.09 -3.99
N ILE A 184 -7.42 -2.41 -3.35
CA ILE A 184 -7.68 -1.24 -2.51
C ILE A 184 -8.31 -0.11 -3.33
N ALA A 185 -7.74 0.24 -4.49
CA ALA A 185 -8.27 1.30 -5.34
C ALA A 185 -9.70 0.99 -5.82
N VAL A 186 -9.96 -0.26 -6.24
CA VAL A 186 -11.32 -0.71 -6.61
C VAL A 186 -12.28 -0.65 -5.42
N ALA A 187 -11.85 -1.03 -4.22
CA ALA A 187 -12.68 -0.97 -3.03
C ALA A 187 -13.03 0.48 -2.65
N PHE A 188 -12.06 1.39 -2.69
CA PHE A 188 -12.32 2.82 -2.51
C PHE A 188 -13.27 3.38 -3.56
N ARG A 189 -13.11 3.01 -4.83
CA ARG A 189 -14.03 3.45 -5.89
C ARG A 189 -15.47 3.05 -5.62
N ARG A 190 -15.68 1.88 -5.00
CA ARG A 190 -17.00 1.36 -4.62
C ARG A 190 -17.57 2.05 -3.37
N VAL A 191 -16.73 2.36 -2.38
CA VAL A 191 -17.14 3.05 -1.16
C VAL A 191 -17.48 4.51 -1.46
N TYR A 192 -16.51 5.28 -1.95
CA TYR A 192 -16.67 6.72 -2.15
C TYR A 192 -17.58 7.05 -3.33
N GLY A 193 -17.57 6.22 -4.39
CA GLY A 193 -18.42 6.42 -5.56
C GLY A 193 -19.93 6.25 -5.32
N LYS A 194 -20.34 5.80 -4.12
CA LYS A 194 -21.74 5.62 -3.73
C LYS A 194 -22.20 6.60 -2.65
N LEU A 195 -21.30 7.41 -2.09
CA LEU A 195 -21.68 8.36 -1.05
C LEU A 195 -22.65 9.39 -1.60
N GLN A 196 -23.70 9.68 -0.84
CA GLN A 196 -24.74 10.63 -1.20
C GLN A 196 -24.93 11.65 -0.09
N ALA A 197 -24.94 12.93 -0.44
CA ALA A 197 -25.32 14.03 0.44
C ALA A 197 -26.66 14.61 -0.05
N ASP A 198 -27.64 14.68 0.85
CA ASP A 198 -28.97 15.22 0.55
C ASP A 198 -29.63 14.58 -0.69
N GLY A 199 -29.46 13.28 -0.87
CA GLY A 199 -30.01 12.50 -1.99
C GLY A 199 -29.31 12.69 -3.34
N SER A 200 -28.19 13.42 -3.38
CA SER A 200 -27.34 13.58 -4.56
C SER A 200 -25.97 12.92 -4.35
N PRO A 201 -25.31 12.40 -5.40
CA PRO A 201 -23.93 11.90 -5.27
C PRO A 201 -23.00 12.97 -4.70
N LEU A 202 -22.19 12.60 -3.69
CA LEU A 202 -21.18 13.51 -3.12
C LEU A 202 -20.09 13.86 -4.15
N PHE A 203 -19.75 12.90 -5.01
CA PHE A 203 -18.76 13.02 -6.09
C PHE A 203 -19.46 12.83 -7.45
N PRO A 204 -20.13 13.87 -7.98
CA PRO A 204 -20.96 13.77 -9.18
C PRO A 204 -20.13 13.67 -10.47
N ASP A 205 -18.90 14.20 -10.48
CA ASP A 205 -18.07 14.28 -11.68
C ASP A 205 -16.96 13.23 -11.67
N ALA A 206 -16.63 12.68 -12.85
CA ALA A 206 -15.52 11.73 -12.98
C ALA A 206 -14.17 12.32 -12.54
N ALA A 207 -14.01 13.65 -12.59
CA ALA A 207 -12.82 14.34 -12.15
C ALA A 207 -12.60 14.23 -10.63
N ASP A 208 -13.66 14.06 -9.83
CA ASP A 208 -13.58 14.06 -8.37
C ASP A 208 -12.85 12.82 -7.83
N LEU A 209 -12.99 11.68 -8.53
CA LEU A 209 -12.34 10.41 -8.18
C LEU A 209 -11.26 10.00 -9.20
N ALA A 210 -10.78 10.95 -10.02
CA ALA A 210 -9.88 10.66 -11.13
C ALA A 210 -8.56 9.98 -10.71
N TRP A 211 -8.05 10.27 -9.51
CA TRP A 211 -6.86 9.61 -8.98
C TRP A 211 -7.11 8.13 -8.65
N ILE A 212 -8.28 7.80 -8.08
CA ILE A 212 -8.64 6.39 -7.84
C ILE A 212 -8.73 5.66 -9.19
N ASP A 213 -9.35 6.30 -10.17
CA ASP A 213 -9.48 5.75 -11.53
C ASP A 213 -8.14 5.65 -12.25
N SER A 214 -7.16 6.53 -11.97
CA SER A 214 -5.80 6.42 -12.52
C SER A 214 -5.01 5.29 -11.89
N HIS A 215 -5.11 5.08 -10.58
CA HIS A 215 -4.46 3.96 -9.88
C HIS A 215 -5.03 2.63 -10.38
N ILE A 216 -6.35 2.50 -10.55
CA ILE A 216 -6.95 1.28 -11.14
C ILE A 216 -6.33 0.93 -12.51
N LYS A 217 -5.95 1.93 -13.32
CA LYS A 217 -5.28 1.70 -14.62
C LYS A 217 -3.79 1.41 -14.48
N ALA A 218 -3.09 2.07 -13.56
CA ALA A 218 -1.65 1.96 -13.36
C ALA A 218 -1.25 0.66 -12.64
N GLU A 219 -2.01 0.25 -11.61
CA GLU A 219 -1.64 -0.86 -10.72
C GLU A 219 -1.51 -2.21 -11.43
N THR A 220 -2.21 -2.41 -12.55
CA THR A 220 -2.05 -3.65 -13.33
C THR A 220 -0.63 -3.79 -13.90
N MET A 221 0.06 -2.68 -14.16
CA MET A 221 1.44 -2.69 -14.64
C MET A 221 2.44 -2.75 -13.49
N HIS A 222 2.20 -2.06 -12.37
CA HIS A 222 3.13 -2.06 -11.24
C HIS A 222 3.23 -3.44 -10.57
N ALA A 223 2.09 -4.10 -10.36
CA ALA A 223 2.06 -5.46 -9.82
C ALA A 223 2.93 -6.41 -10.65
N ALA A 224 2.81 -6.34 -11.98
CA ALA A 224 3.63 -7.15 -12.89
C ALA A 224 5.13 -6.80 -12.83
N GLN A 225 5.48 -5.52 -12.63
CA GLN A 225 6.88 -5.09 -12.54
C GLN A 225 7.55 -5.55 -11.25
N VAL A 226 6.84 -5.54 -10.11
CA VAL A 226 7.44 -5.94 -8.83
C VAL A 226 7.52 -7.46 -8.63
N SER A 227 6.79 -8.23 -9.44
CA SER A 227 6.84 -9.70 -9.46
C SER A 227 7.56 -10.26 -10.70
N ASP A 228 8.24 -9.40 -11.47
CA ASP A 228 8.92 -9.78 -12.70
C ASP A 228 10.14 -10.68 -12.41
N GLU A 229 10.38 -11.70 -13.23
CA GLU A 229 11.46 -12.67 -13.01
C GLU A 229 12.86 -12.03 -13.11
N GLU A 230 13.01 -10.94 -13.88
CA GLU A 230 14.29 -10.26 -14.10
C GLU A 230 14.46 -9.01 -13.23
N THR A 231 13.36 -8.32 -12.91
CA THR A 231 13.37 -7.00 -12.25
C THR A 231 12.49 -6.88 -11.00
N GLY A 232 11.86 -7.98 -10.59
CA GLY A 232 11.00 -8.07 -9.42
C GLY A 232 11.75 -7.97 -8.10
N MET A 233 11.02 -7.76 -7.01
CA MET A 233 11.62 -7.37 -5.73
C MET A 233 12.45 -8.47 -5.06
N THR A 234 12.16 -9.73 -5.32
CA THR A 234 12.98 -10.87 -4.87
C THR A 234 14.36 -10.90 -5.54
N THR A 235 14.54 -10.22 -6.67
CA THR A 235 15.81 -10.23 -7.40
C THR A 235 16.93 -9.47 -6.66
N ILE A 236 16.57 -8.59 -5.72
CA ILE A 236 17.51 -7.89 -4.82
C ILE A 236 18.14 -8.84 -3.79
N VAL A 237 17.56 -10.03 -3.58
CA VAL A 237 18.02 -11.02 -2.60
C VAL A 237 19.14 -11.87 -3.22
N THR A 238 20.34 -11.78 -2.66
CA THR A 238 21.54 -12.42 -3.21
C THR A 238 22.04 -13.61 -2.40
N THR A 239 21.54 -13.80 -1.17
CA THR A 239 21.96 -14.87 -0.27
C THR A 239 20.78 -15.60 0.39
N GLU A 240 21.03 -16.82 0.87
CA GLU A 240 20.02 -17.60 1.63
C GLU A 240 19.58 -16.92 2.93
N GLU A 241 20.47 -16.14 3.57
CA GLU A 241 20.17 -15.38 4.80
C GLU A 241 19.23 -14.20 4.50
N GLU A 242 19.50 -13.49 3.41
CA GLU A 242 18.60 -12.44 2.90
C GLU A 242 17.25 -13.05 2.50
N ALA A 243 17.21 -14.23 1.88
CA ALA A 243 15.96 -14.88 1.50
C ALA A 243 15.09 -15.22 2.72
N ARG A 244 15.69 -15.72 3.80
CA ARG A 244 14.98 -15.97 5.06
C ARG A 244 14.44 -14.66 5.66
N THR A 245 15.27 -13.63 5.69
CA THR A 245 14.89 -12.30 6.19
C THR A 245 13.73 -11.72 5.38
N PHE A 246 13.80 -11.82 4.05
CA PHE A 246 12.75 -11.36 3.14
C PHE A 246 11.42 -12.09 3.39
N ALA A 247 11.46 -13.42 3.55
CA ALA A 247 10.30 -14.22 3.86
C ALA A 247 9.66 -13.83 5.20
N GLU A 248 10.47 -13.74 6.27
CA GLU A 248 10.01 -13.34 7.61
C GLU A 248 9.35 -11.95 7.60
N MET A 249 9.99 -10.99 6.93
CA MET A 249 9.46 -9.63 6.77
C MET A 249 8.16 -9.61 5.95
N THR A 250 8.06 -10.44 4.92
CA THR A 250 6.85 -10.55 4.08
C THR A 250 5.68 -11.08 4.90
N THR A 251 5.85 -12.20 5.62
CA THR A 251 4.82 -12.76 6.51
C THR A 251 4.31 -11.71 7.51
N GLU A 252 5.24 -11.00 8.17
CA GLU A 252 4.89 -10.00 9.17
C GLU A 252 4.14 -8.81 8.56
N TYR A 253 4.58 -8.33 7.41
CA TYR A 253 4.01 -7.18 6.74
C TYR A 253 2.63 -7.48 6.14
N SER A 254 2.46 -8.64 5.51
CA SER A 254 1.17 -9.13 5.01
C SER A 254 0.15 -9.28 6.14
N ALA A 255 0.54 -9.84 7.29
CA ALA A 255 -0.33 -9.94 8.45
C ALA A 255 -0.72 -8.56 9.02
N SER A 256 0.18 -7.57 8.95
CA SER A 256 -0.10 -6.19 9.39
C SER A 256 -1.08 -5.49 8.45
N TRP A 257 -0.93 -5.67 7.14
CA TRP A 257 -1.88 -5.20 6.14
C TRP A 257 -3.27 -5.81 6.34
N ALA A 258 -3.35 -7.10 6.62
CA ALA A 258 -4.63 -7.77 6.85
C ALA A 258 -5.39 -7.15 8.04
N LYS A 259 -4.68 -6.83 9.12
CA LYS A 259 -5.26 -6.12 10.28
C LYS A 259 -5.73 -4.71 9.91
N ALA A 260 -4.90 -3.92 9.23
CA ALA A 260 -5.27 -2.57 8.80
C ALA A 260 -6.50 -2.56 7.87
N LEU A 261 -6.60 -3.49 6.92
CA LEU A 261 -7.79 -3.61 6.07
C LEU A 261 -9.02 -4.09 6.85
N ASN A 262 -8.85 -4.93 7.87
CA ASN A 262 -9.96 -5.29 8.77
C ASN A 262 -10.45 -4.08 9.57
N ASP A 263 -9.56 -3.18 10.01
CA ASP A 263 -9.93 -1.92 10.66
C ASP A 263 -10.73 -1.00 9.71
N PHE A 264 -10.47 -1.06 8.39
CA PHE A 264 -11.31 -0.35 7.42
C PHE A 264 -12.73 -0.91 7.41
N ALA A 265 -12.87 -2.23 7.41
CA ALA A 265 -14.18 -2.88 7.45
C ALA A 265 -14.95 -2.52 8.73
N ASP A 266 -14.27 -2.53 9.88
CA ASP A 266 -14.85 -2.17 11.18
C ASP A 266 -15.29 -0.69 11.20
N SER A 267 -14.47 0.20 10.62
CA SER A 267 -14.79 1.63 10.47
C SER A 267 -16.04 1.86 9.61
N LEU A 268 -16.25 1.03 8.58
CA LEU A 268 -17.46 1.07 7.76
C LEU A 268 -18.68 0.39 8.42
N GLY A 269 -18.55 -0.07 9.67
CA GLY A 269 -19.65 -0.65 10.45
C GLY A 269 -19.88 -2.14 10.21
N LEU A 270 -18.95 -2.86 9.55
CA LEU A 270 -19.03 -4.31 9.48
C LEU A 270 -18.68 -4.89 10.86
N PRO A 271 -19.56 -5.67 11.51
CA PRO A 271 -19.24 -6.28 12.79
C PRO A 271 -17.99 -7.16 12.68
N ALA A 272 -17.14 -7.14 13.70
CA ALA A 272 -16.04 -8.09 13.82
C ALA A 272 -16.60 -9.51 13.67
N SER A 273 -16.10 -10.28 12.70
CA SER A 273 -16.52 -11.67 12.55
C SER A 273 -16.14 -12.41 13.82
N THR A 274 -17.13 -12.85 14.60
CA THR A 274 -16.95 -13.84 15.67
C THR A 274 -16.64 -15.18 15.04
N THR A 275 -15.44 -15.31 14.48
CA THR A 275 -14.95 -16.59 13.99
C THR A 275 -14.45 -17.37 15.20
N THR A 276 -15.38 -18.05 15.88
CA THR A 276 -15.02 -19.17 16.75
C THR A 276 -14.27 -20.16 15.87
N ARG A 277 -12.95 -20.23 16.00
CA ARG A 277 -12.19 -21.37 15.46
C ARG A 277 -12.76 -22.62 16.12
N ALA A 278 -13.50 -23.41 15.35
CA ALA A 278 -13.77 -24.79 15.72
C ALA A 278 -12.40 -25.47 15.85
N ALA A 279 -12.14 -25.99 17.05
CA ALA A 279 -10.95 -26.75 17.40
C ALA A 279 -10.86 -28.07 16.62
#